data_AF-A0A4Q4CNB8-F1
#
_entry.id   AF-A0A4Q4CNB8-F1
#
_cell.length_a   1.000
_cell.length_b   1.000
_cell.length_c   1.000
_cell.angle_alpha   90.00
_cell.angle_beta   90.00
_cell.angle_gamma   90.00
#
_symmetry.space_group_name_H-M   'P 1'
#
loop_
_entity.id
_entity.type
_entity.pdbx_description
1 polymer ?
#
loop_
_entity_poly.entity_id
_entity_poly.type
_entity_poly.pdbx_seq_one_letter_code
_entity_poly.pdbx_strand_id
1 'polypeptide(L)'
;MRDAGVPQQAIDVFSTFYGQLEEGASGMIREADVDPLTGIDRAADAPSDHDSQRAAASVTAVIKLNGGLGTSMGMDRAKSLLPVRHGLSFLDVIAGQVKHVRETLGVDLPVIFMHSFRTQADSLAALSKHPDLAVEGLPLDFLQNQEPKLRTDDLTPVEWPADPAMEWCPPGHGDLYTALQTSGVLEVCSAV
;
A
#
# COMPACT_ATOMS: atom_id res chain seq x y z
N MET A 1 7.01 -19.96 -3.87
CA MET A 1 6.29 -19.12 -2.88
C MET A 1 6.47 -19.61 -1.45
N ARG A 2 6.11 -20.86 -1.13
CA ARG A 2 6.32 -21.44 0.23
C ARG A 2 7.77 -21.35 0.70
N ASP A 3 8.72 -21.73 -0.16
CA ASP A 3 10.15 -21.66 0.16
C ASP A 3 10.66 -20.22 0.38
N ALA A 4 9.95 -19.23 -0.18
CA ALA A 4 10.24 -17.81 -0.01
C ALA A 4 9.49 -17.19 1.19
N GLY A 5 8.83 -18.00 2.02
CA GLY A 5 8.13 -17.55 3.22
C GLY A 5 6.86 -16.75 2.96
N VAL A 6 6.29 -16.79 1.75
CA VAL A 6 5.04 -16.08 1.45
C VAL A 6 3.89 -16.68 2.27
N PRO A 7 3.07 -15.88 2.96
CA PRO A 7 1.95 -16.37 3.75
C PRO A 7 0.96 -17.20 2.93
N GLN A 8 0.36 -18.23 3.56
CA GLN A 8 -0.54 -19.15 2.86
C GLN A 8 -1.73 -18.42 2.20
N GLN A 9 -2.28 -17.39 2.85
CA GLN A 9 -3.38 -16.62 2.27
C GLN A 9 -2.98 -15.89 0.97
N ALA A 10 -1.77 -15.33 0.90
CA ALA A 10 -1.26 -14.74 -0.33
C ALA A 10 -1.02 -15.80 -1.42
N ILE A 11 -0.59 -17.00 -1.04
CA ILE A 11 -0.47 -18.14 -1.96
C ILE A 11 -1.85 -18.54 -2.51
N ASP A 12 -2.89 -18.54 -1.68
CA ASP A 12 -4.25 -18.91 -2.09
C ASP A 12 -4.83 -17.88 -3.08
N VAL A 13 -4.62 -16.58 -2.81
CA VAL A 13 -5.00 -15.48 -3.71
C VAL A 13 -4.27 -15.60 -5.06
N PHE A 14 -2.95 -15.79 -5.03
CA PHE A 14 -2.17 -15.99 -6.25
C PHE A 14 -2.63 -17.23 -7.03
N SER A 15 -2.85 -18.36 -6.35
CA SER A 15 -3.31 -19.60 -6.98
C SER A 15 -4.67 -19.43 -7.65
N THR A 16 -5.55 -18.61 -7.08
CA THR A 16 -6.85 -18.28 -7.69
C THR A 16 -6.66 -17.52 -9.00
N PHE A 17 -5.83 -16.47 -9.01
CA PHE A 17 -5.56 -15.71 -10.24
C PHE A 17 -4.78 -16.52 -11.28
N TYR A 18 -3.88 -17.39 -10.83
CA TYR A 18 -3.16 -18.32 -11.68
C TYR A 18 -4.13 -19.26 -12.40
N GLY A 19 -5.09 -19.86 -11.69
CA GLY A 19 -6.12 -20.72 -12.30
C GLY A 19 -7.00 -19.96 -13.31
N GLN A 20 -7.40 -18.72 -13.00
CA GLN A 20 -8.12 -17.87 -13.95
C GLN A 20 -7.29 -17.60 -15.21
N LEU A 21 -5.99 -17.35 -15.06
CA LEU A 21 -5.08 -17.13 -16.17
C LEU A 21 -4.95 -18.38 -17.05
N GLU A 22 -4.85 -19.58 -16.45
CA GLU A 22 -4.86 -20.85 -17.18
C GLU A 22 -6.16 -21.07 -17.97
N GLU A 23 -7.29 -20.60 -17.44
CA GLU A 23 -8.59 -20.62 -18.11
C GLU A 23 -8.74 -19.53 -19.20
N GLY A 24 -7.70 -18.71 -19.42
CA GLY A 24 -7.68 -17.66 -20.44
C GLY A 24 -8.32 -16.34 -20.01
N ALA A 25 -8.54 -16.13 -18.70
CA ALA A 25 -8.96 -14.84 -18.19
C ALA A 25 -7.88 -13.78 -18.49
N SER A 26 -8.31 -12.64 -19.04
CA SER A 26 -7.42 -11.53 -19.40
C SER A 26 -7.51 -10.33 -18.46
N GLY A 27 -8.47 -10.33 -17.52
CA GLY A 27 -8.81 -9.16 -16.71
C GLY A 27 -9.45 -8.00 -17.48
N MET A 28 -9.73 -8.19 -18.78
CA MET A 28 -10.33 -7.15 -19.62
C MET A 28 -11.80 -6.95 -19.27
N ILE A 29 -12.16 -5.71 -18.93
CA ILE A 29 -13.56 -5.26 -18.81
C ILE A 29 -13.90 -4.53 -20.10
N ARG A 30 -14.92 -4.99 -20.83
CA ARG A 30 -15.32 -4.36 -22.10
C ARG A 30 -16.26 -3.20 -21.83
N GLU A 31 -16.23 -2.18 -22.68
CA GLU A 31 -17.15 -1.04 -22.61
C GLU A 31 -18.62 -1.49 -22.67
N ALA A 32 -18.93 -2.55 -23.41
CA ALA A 32 -20.29 -3.09 -23.50
C ALA A 32 -20.77 -3.81 -22.22
N ASP A 33 -19.86 -4.13 -21.29
CA ASP A 33 -20.15 -4.86 -20.06
C ASP A 33 -20.32 -3.90 -18.86
N VAL A 34 -20.23 -2.58 -19.07
CA VAL A 34 -20.32 -1.56 -18.01
C VAL A 34 -21.23 -0.40 -18.43
N ASP A 35 -21.86 0.23 -17.45
CA ASP A 35 -22.64 1.45 -17.62
C ASP A 35 -21.96 2.62 -16.91
N PRO A 36 -22.09 3.86 -17.44
CA PRO A 36 -21.55 5.03 -16.77
C PRO A 36 -22.24 5.26 -15.42
N LEU A 37 -21.45 5.38 -14.36
CA LEU A 37 -21.97 5.78 -13.05
C LEU A 37 -22.37 7.25 -13.09
N THR A 38 -23.65 7.53 -12.83
CA THR A 38 -24.21 8.89 -12.77
C THR A 38 -24.79 9.17 -11.38
N GLY A 39 -24.84 10.45 -10.96
CA GLY A 39 -25.41 10.85 -9.68
C GLY A 39 -24.52 10.57 -8.47
N ILE A 40 -23.29 11.11 -8.48
CA ILE A 40 -22.32 10.94 -7.40
C ILE A 40 -22.45 12.10 -6.40
N ASP A 41 -22.58 11.76 -5.12
CA ASP A 41 -22.58 12.74 -4.03
C ASP A 41 -21.23 13.48 -3.96
N ARG A 42 -21.29 14.78 -3.65
CA ARG A 42 -20.07 15.60 -3.55
C ARG A 42 -19.59 15.61 -2.11
N ALA A 43 -18.30 15.36 -1.90
CA ALA A 43 -17.68 15.47 -0.57
C ALA A 43 -17.85 16.86 0.06
N ALA A 44 -17.93 17.91 -0.76
CA ALA A 44 -18.14 19.29 -0.30
C ALA A 44 -19.54 19.52 0.33
N ASP A 45 -20.50 18.64 0.03
CA ASP A 45 -21.87 18.74 0.54
C ASP A 45 -22.02 17.96 1.87
N ALA A 46 -21.00 17.21 2.29
CA ALA A 46 -21.00 16.47 3.53
C ALA A 46 -20.82 17.40 4.75
N PRO A 47 -21.56 17.18 5.86
CA PRO A 47 -21.34 17.91 7.11
C PRO A 47 -19.90 17.74 7.60
N SER A 48 -19.26 18.83 7.99
CA SER A 48 -17.84 18.84 8.37
C SER A 48 -17.54 19.87 9.45
N ASP A 49 -18.39 19.96 10.49
CA ASP A 49 -18.05 20.74 11.68
C ASP A 49 -16.88 20.09 12.45
N HIS A 50 -16.24 20.87 13.32
CA HIS A 50 -15.02 20.46 14.04
C HIS A 50 -15.24 19.24 14.93
N ASP A 51 -16.38 19.15 15.62
CA ASP A 51 -16.68 18.03 16.52
C ASP A 51 -16.87 16.74 15.72
N SER A 52 -17.59 16.79 14.61
CA SER A 52 -17.75 15.66 13.69
C SER A 52 -16.41 15.20 13.09
N GLN A 53 -15.55 16.15 12.67
CA GLN A 53 -14.21 15.83 12.15
C GLN A 53 -13.34 15.17 13.21
N ARG A 54 -13.34 15.72 14.43
CA ARG A 54 -12.59 15.16 15.55
C ARG A 54 -13.05 13.76 15.90
N ALA A 55 -14.37 13.55 15.99
CA ALA A 55 -14.95 12.25 16.30
C ALA A 55 -14.55 11.20 15.24
N ALA A 56 -14.67 11.54 13.96
CA ALA A 56 -14.27 10.65 12.86
C ALA A 56 -12.77 10.36 12.89
N ALA A 57 -11.92 11.38 13.03
CA ALA A 57 -10.47 11.22 13.06
C ALA A 57 -9.98 10.39 14.25
N SER A 58 -10.69 10.43 15.38
CA SER A 58 -10.35 9.67 16.60
C SER A 58 -10.49 8.15 16.42
N VAL A 59 -11.26 7.70 15.43
CA VAL A 59 -11.49 6.27 15.15
C VAL A 59 -10.97 5.86 13.76
N THR A 60 -10.12 6.70 13.15
CA THR A 60 -9.61 6.49 11.80
C THR A 60 -8.12 6.16 11.85
N ALA A 61 -7.69 5.15 11.09
CA ALA A 61 -6.29 4.94 10.74
C ALA A 61 -6.05 5.32 9.26
N VAL A 62 -4.91 5.95 8.97
CA VAL A 62 -4.51 6.30 7.60
C VAL A 62 -3.47 5.31 7.11
N ILE A 63 -3.79 4.61 6.01
CA ILE A 63 -2.81 3.76 5.34
C ILE A 63 -2.28 4.46 4.09
N LYS A 64 -0.95 4.50 3.94
CA LYS A 64 -0.28 5.05 2.76
C LYS A 64 0.41 3.94 1.97
N LEU A 65 -0.08 3.73 0.75
CA LEU A 65 0.50 2.79 -0.20
C LEU A 65 1.83 3.34 -0.72
N ASN A 66 2.92 2.63 -0.45
CA ASN A 66 4.28 3.04 -0.76
C ASN A 66 5.14 1.88 -1.27
N GLY A 67 4.52 0.85 -1.88
CA GLY A 67 5.22 -0.30 -2.46
C GLY A 67 5.73 -0.09 -3.89
N GLY A 68 5.23 0.94 -4.59
CA GLY A 68 5.56 1.21 -5.99
C GLY A 68 6.91 1.91 -6.18
N LEU A 69 7.67 1.44 -7.17
CA LEU A 69 8.90 2.09 -7.61
C LEU A 69 8.63 3.21 -8.62
N GLY A 70 9.50 4.22 -8.61
CA GLY A 70 9.52 5.28 -9.61
C GLY A 70 10.18 4.88 -10.95
N THR A 71 10.09 3.62 -11.39
CA THR A 71 10.85 3.11 -12.54
C THR A 71 10.54 3.86 -13.84
N SER A 72 9.27 4.22 -14.08
CA SER A 72 8.88 5.04 -15.23
C SER A 72 9.48 6.45 -15.22
N MET A 73 9.95 6.90 -14.05
CA MET A 73 10.64 8.17 -13.85
C MET A 73 12.17 7.99 -13.75
N GLY A 74 12.71 6.80 -14.05
CA GLY A 74 14.14 6.51 -14.01
C GLY A 74 14.71 6.30 -12.60
N MET A 75 13.88 5.94 -11.62
CA MET A 75 14.30 5.70 -10.24
C MET A 75 14.22 4.23 -9.85
N ASP A 76 15.17 3.81 -9.02
CA ASP A 76 15.25 2.50 -8.38
C ASP A 76 14.75 2.50 -6.92
N ARG A 77 14.05 3.57 -6.51
CA ARG A 77 13.57 3.81 -5.13
C ARG A 77 12.08 4.11 -5.07
N ALA A 78 11.55 4.20 -3.85
CA ALA A 78 10.17 4.57 -3.61
C ALA A 78 9.85 5.94 -4.23
N LYS A 79 8.74 6.04 -4.97
CA LYS A 79 8.29 7.31 -5.59
C LYS A 79 8.04 8.40 -4.55
N SER A 80 7.69 8.02 -3.32
CA SER A 80 7.43 8.96 -2.22
C SER A 80 8.67 9.76 -1.78
N LEU A 81 9.88 9.32 -2.12
CA LEU A 81 11.13 10.01 -1.80
C LEU A 81 11.47 11.14 -2.79
N LEU A 82 10.71 11.28 -3.87
CA LEU A 82 10.90 12.37 -4.83
C LEU A 82 10.69 13.73 -4.16
N PRO A 83 11.62 14.68 -4.30
CA PRO A 83 11.40 16.07 -3.93
C PRO A 83 10.24 16.66 -4.74
N VAL A 84 9.30 17.30 -4.06
CA VAL A 84 8.09 17.87 -4.66
C VAL A 84 8.12 19.38 -4.58
N ARG A 85 8.34 19.92 -3.38
CA ARG A 85 8.24 21.36 -3.14
C ARG A 85 9.15 21.79 -2.00
N HIS A 86 9.90 22.88 -2.21
CA HIS A 86 10.78 23.46 -1.19
C HIS A 86 11.75 22.45 -0.54
N GLY A 87 12.21 21.45 -1.31
CA GLY A 87 13.09 20.39 -0.81
C GLY A 87 12.40 19.29 0.00
N LEU A 88 11.08 19.36 0.21
CA LEU A 88 10.30 18.30 0.84
C LEU A 88 9.93 17.22 -0.16
N SER A 89 10.07 15.96 0.25
CA SER A 89 9.57 14.80 -0.49
C SER A 89 8.05 14.62 -0.32
N PHE A 90 7.43 13.73 -1.10
CA PHE A 90 6.02 13.36 -0.85
C PHE A 90 5.85 12.78 0.56
N LEU A 91 6.81 12.01 1.03
CA LEU A 91 6.81 11.41 2.36
C LEU A 91 6.84 12.50 3.45
N ASP A 92 7.66 13.54 3.27
CA ASP A 92 7.69 14.69 4.19
C ASP A 92 6.35 15.46 4.19
N VAL A 93 5.74 15.62 3.03
CA VAL A 93 4.43 16.27 2.91
C VAL A 93 3.34 15.46 3.62
N ILE A 94 3.34 14.13 3.46
CA ILE A 94 2.42 13.22 4.16
C ILE A 94 2.62 13.34 5.67
N ALA A 95 3.87 13.31 6.15
CA ALA A 95 4.18 13.45 7.56
C ALA A 95 3.62 14.78 8.12
N GLY A 96 3.85 15.88 7.41
CA GLY A 96 3.32 17.19 7.80
C GLY A 96 1.79 17.25 7.82
N GLN A 97 1.11 16.62 6.85
CA GLN A 97 -0.35 16.54 6.82
C GLN A 97 -0.91 15.80 8.04
N VAL A 98 -0.32 14.66 8.41
CA VAL A 98 -0.76 13.89 9.59
C VAL A 98 -0.57 14.72 10.87
N LYS A 99 0.60 15.34 11.05
CA LYS A 99 0.87 16.20 12.21
C LYS A 99 -0.12 17.36 12.31
N HIS A 100 -0.39 18.02 11.19
CA HIS A 100 -1.35 19.10 11.13
C HIS A 100 -2.76 18.66 11.57
N VAL A 101 -3.22 17.47 11.15
CA VAL A 101 -4.51 16.93 11.58
C VAL A 101 -4.50 16.61 13.08
N ARG A 102 -3.44 15.98 13.59
CA ARG A 102 -3.29 15.68 15.03
C ARG A 102 -3.37 16.94 15.88
N GLU A 103 -2.64 18.00 15.50
CA GLU A 103 -2.64 19.28 16.19
C GLU A 103 -3.99 20.00 16.12
N THR A 104 -4.61 20.04 14.93
CA THR A 104 -5.85 20.80 14.68
C THR A 104 -7.07 20.17 15.36
N LEU A 105 -7.11 18.83 15.43
CA LEU A 105 -8.24 18.10 16.01
C LEU A 105 -7.97 17.58 17.44
N GLY A 106 -6.71 17.60 17.89
CA GLY A 106 -6.32 17.07 19.20
C GLY A 106 -6.60 15.57 19.31
N VAL A 107 -6.10 14.80 18.33
CA VAL A 107 -6.26 13.33 18.21
C VAL A 107 -4.94 12.68 17.81
N ASP A 108 -4.74 11.42 18.19
CA ASP A 108 -3.55 10.63 17.83
C ASP A 108 -3.77 9.83 16.54
N LEU A 109 -4.07 10.53 15.43
CA LEU A 109 -4.37 9.90 14.14
C LEU A 109 -3.20 9.01 13.68
N PRO A 110 -3.36 7.67 13.61
CA PRO A 110 -2.30 6.79 13.16
C PRO A 110 -2.06 6.91 11.65
N VAL A 111 -0.79 6.84 11.25
CA VAL A 111 -0.40 6.66 9.86
C VAL A 111 0.49 5.42 9.74
N ILE A 112 0.12 4.53 8.83
CA ILE A 112 0.81 3.26 8.60
C ILE A 112 1.18 3.17 7.12
N PHE A 113 2.44 2.85 6.83
CA PHE A 113 2.94 2.76 5.46
C PHE A 113 2.99 1.31 4.99
N MET A 114 2.36 1.04 3.84
CA MET A 114 2.48 -0.26 3.18
C MET A 114 3.64 -0.21 2.18
N HIS A 115 4.76 -0.85 2.50
CA HIS A 115 5.94 -0.90 1.65
C HIS A 115 6.00 -2.20 0.84
N SER A 116 6.91 -2.24 -0.14
CA SER A 116 7.38 -3.48 -0.74
C SER A 116 8.78 -3.79 -0.21
N PHE A 117 9.24 -5.01 -0.47
CA PHE A 117 10.64 -5.39 -0.24
C PHE A 117 11.66 -4.48 -0.96
N ARG A 118 11.22 -3.69 -1.95
CA ARG A 118 12.07 -2.75 -2.70
C ARG A 118 12.04 -1.32 -2.15
N THR A 119 11.07 -0.97 -1.31
CA THR A 119 10.82 0.41 -0.88
C THR A 119 10.85 0.62 0.64
N GLN A 120 10.94 -0.44 1.44
CA GLN A 120 10.86 -0.31 2.89
C GLN A 120 12.10 0.38 3.47
N ALA A 121 13.29 -0.10 3.13
CA ALA A 121 14.53 0.35 3.78
C ALA A 121 14.82 1.84 3.54
N ASP A 122 14.69 2.30 2.30
CA ASP A 122 14.87 3.71 1.92
C ASP A 122 13.76 4.60 2.49
N SER A 123 12.52 4.11 2.52
CA SER A 123 11.40 4.85 3.13
C SER A 123 11.55 5.00 4.64
N LEU A 124 11.89 3.94 5.37
CA LEU A 124 12.11 3.99 6.82
C LEU A 124 13.31 4.89 7.17
N ALA A 125 14.38 4.85 6.38
CA ALA A 125 15.50 5.76 6.53
C ALA A 125 15.06 7.23 6.38
N ALA A 126 14.17 7.55 5.45
CA ALA A 126 13.60 8.89 5.31
C ALA A 126 12.64 9.26 6.45
N LEU A 127 11.79 8.31 6.89
CA LEU A 127 10.84 8.48 7.99
C LEU A 127 11.52 8.71 9.35
N SER A 128 12.78 8.30 9.53
CA SER A 128 13.55 8.58 10.75
C SER A 128 13.64 10.07 11.13
N LYS A 129 13.41 10.97 10.16
CA LYS A 129 13.32 12.42 10.36
C LYS A 129 12.02 12.87 11.04
N HIS A 130 11.02 11.98 11.14
CA HIS A 130 9.70 12.22 11.69
C HIS A 130 9.37 11.20 12.78
N PRO A 131 10.15 11.14 13.88
CA PRO A 131 9.98 10.13 14.94
C PRO A 131 8.63 10.20 15.66
N ASP A 132 7.99 11.36 15.61
CA ASP A 132 6.68 11.66 16.18
C ASP A 132 5.50 11.09 15.38
N LEU A 133 5.73 10.46 14.21
CA LEU A 133 4.66 9.78 13.48
C LEU A 133 4.23 8.47 14.15
N ALA A 134 5.15 7.78 14.82
CA ALA A 134 4.86 6.52 15.49
C ALA A 134 3.83 6.74 16.61
N VAL A 135 2.82 5.88 16.67
CA VAL A 135 1.82 5.85 17.74
C VAL A 135 2.09 4.61 18.59
N GLU A 136 2.08 4.75 19.91
CA GLU A 136 2.34 3.64 20.82
C GLU A 136 1.35 2.49 20.56
N GLY A 137 1.86 1.26 20.51
CA GLY A 137 1.06 0.08 20.24
C GLY A 137 0.74 -0.17 18.76
N LEU A 138 1.04 0.76 17.84
CA LEU A 138 0.81 0.60 16.40
C LEU A 138 2.13 0.55 15.61
N PRO A 139 2.26 -0.35 14.62
CA PRO A 139 3.42 -0.34 13.73
C PRO A 139 3.38 0.87 12.80
N LEU A 140 4.56 1.42 12.49
CA LEU A 140 4.67 2.51 11.51
C LEU A 140 4.49 2.00 10.08
N ASP A 141 4.80 0.73 9.84
CA ASP A 141 4.76 0.14 8.52
C ASP A 141 4.43 -1.37 8.54
N PHE A 142 4.10 -1.88 7.36
CA PHE A 142 4.04 -3.31 7.07
C PHE A 142 4.43 -3.55 5.62
N LEU A 143 4.81 -4.80 5.33
CA LEU A 143 5.15 -5.23 3.98
C LEU A 143 3.92 -5.79 3.27
N GLN A 144 3.72 -5.36 2.04
CA GLN A 144 2.90 -6.11 1.09
C GLN A 144 3.62 -7.40 0.66
N ASN A 145 2.86 -8.35 0.14
CA ASN A 145 3.36 -9.65 -0.29
C ASN A 145 4.20 -9.56 -1.58
N GLN A 146 4.73 -10.71 -1.99
CA GLN A 146 5.44 -10.91 -3.26
C GLN A 146 4.92 -12.15 -3.97
N GLU A 147 4.90 -12.10 -5.29
CA GLU A 147 4.49 -13.18 -6.18
C GLU A 147 5.55 -13.43 -7.26
N PRO A 148 5.67 -14.67 -7.75
CA PRO A 148 6.60 -14.97 -8.83
C PRO A 148 6.08 -14.38 -10.13
N LYS A 149 6.99 -13.79 -10.92
CA LYS A 149 6.72 -13.48 -12.32
C LYS A 149 6.61 -14.79 -13.08
N LEU A 150 5.65 -14.84 -14.00
CA LEU A 150 5.41 -16.01 -14.83
C LEU A 150 5.96 -15.78 -16.23
N ARG A 151 6.45 -16.84 -16.85
CA ARG A 151 6.77 -16.82 -18.28
C ARG A 151 5.49 -16.72 -19.09
N THR A 152 5.55 -16.00 -20.21
CA THR A 152 4.38 -15.80 -21.08
C THR A 152 4.06 -17.01 -21.98
N ASP A 153 5.01 -17.94 -22.14
CA ASP A 153 4.88 -19.10 -23.02
C ASP A 153 4.29 -20.33 -22.32
N ASP A 154 4.65 -20.59 -21.07
CA ASP A 154 4.23 -21.79 -20.33
C ASP A 154 3.70 -21.53 -18.90
N LEU A 155 3.60 -20.26 -18.48
CA LEU A 155 3.17 -19.83 -17.14
C LEU A 155 4.02 -20.37 -15.98
N THR A 156 5.20 -20.94 -16.24
CA THR A 156 6.11 -21.33 -15.16
C THR A 156 6.77 -20.09 -14.53
N PRO A 157 7.20 -20.15 -13.26
CA PRO A 157 7.95 -19.06 -12.65
C PRO A 157 9.23 -18.73 -13.44
N VAL A 158 9.51 -17.44 -13.60
CA VAL A 158 10.74 -16.96 -14.24
C VAL A 158 11.94 -17.30 -13.36
N GLU A 159 13.02 -17.79 -13.98
CA GLU A 159 14.34 -17.90 -13.37
C GLU A 159 15.26 -16.79 -13.91
N TRP A 160 15.97 -16.11 -13.00
CA TRP A 160 16.92 -15.05 -13.35
C TRP A 160 18.18 -15.12 -12.48
N PRO A 161 19.12 -16.04 -12.78
CA PRO A 161 20.28 -16.32 -11.92
C PRO A 161 21.20 -15.13 -11.64
N ALA A 162 21.22 -14.12 -12.52
CA ALA A 162 22.02 -12.91 -12.34
C ALA A 162 21.49 -12.01 -11.21
N ASP A 163 20.19 -12.06 -10.93
CA ASP A 163 19.54 -11.32 -9.85
C ASP A 163 18.18 -11.99 -9.51
N PRO A 164 18.15 -12.97 -8.59
CA PRO A 164 16.92 -13.68 -8.23
C PRO A 164 15.79 -12.77 -7.71
N ALA A 165 16.09 -11.55 -7.23
CA ALA A 165 15.05 -10.62 -6.82
C ALA A 165 14.20 -10.12 -8.01
N MET A 166 14.69 -10.28 -9.24
CA MET A 166 13.96 -9.96 -10.46
C MET A 166 12.94 -11.02 -10.84
N GLU A 167 12.95 -12.19 -10.22
CA GLU A 167 11.95 -13.25 -10.38
C GLU A 167 10.63 -12.88 -9.68
N TRP A 168 10.66 -11.89 -8.78
CA TRP A 168 9.54 -11.51 -7.94
C TRP A 168 9.00 -10.13 -8.30
N CYS A 169 7.69 -9.96 -8.16
CA CYS A 169 7.03 -8.67 -8.19
C CYS A 169 6.05 -8.53 -7.01
N PRO A 170 5.75 -7.28 -6.63
CA PRO A 170 4.55 -7.02 -5.87
C PRO A 170 3.26 -7.39 -6.61
N PRO A 171 2.26 -7.98 -5.93
CA PRO A 171 0.91 -8.28 -6.47
C PRO A 171 0.00 -7.04 -6.64
N GLY A 172 0.58 -5.88 -6.92
CA GLY A 172 -0.14 -4.61 -7.01
C GLY A 172 -0.67 -4.09 -5.66
N HIS A 173 -1.38 -2.96 -5.69
CA HIS A 173 -1.89 -2.32 -4.47
C HIS A 173 -3.15 -2.99 -3.89
N GLY A 174 -3.81 -3.88 -4.65
CA GLY A 174 -4.97 -4.65 -4.18
C GLY A 174 -4.60 -5.64 -3.07
N ASP A 175 -3.33 -6.00 -2.96
CA ASP A 175 -2.79 -6.84 -1.88
C ASP A 175 -2.87 -6.19 -0.49
N LEU A 176 -3.24 -4.91 -0.41
CA LEU A 176 -3.53 -4.23 0.85
C LEU A 176 -4.35 -5.09 1.82
N TYR A 177 -5.42 -5.71 1.34
CA TYR A 177 -6.31 -6.49 2.20
C TYR A 177 -5.64 -7.76 2.73
N THR A 178 -4.97 -8.50 1.85
CA THR A 178 -4.22 -9.70 2.23
C THR A 178 -3.08 -9.36 3.17
N ALA A 179 -2.28 -8.34 2.84
CA ALA A 179 -1.15 -7.88 3.62
C ALA A 179 -1.57 -7.39 5.02
N LEU A 180 -2.68 -6.64 5.14
CA LEU A 180 -3.22 -6.21 6.43
C LEU A 180 -3.55 -7.39 7.33
N GLN A 181 -4.19 -8.41 6.77
CA GLN A 181 -4.56 -9.62 7.52
C GLN A 181 -3.33 -10.46 7.88
N THR A 182 -2.41 -10.68 6.95
CA THR A 182 -1.25 -11.54 7.18
C THR A 182 -0.17 -10.89 8.06
N SER A 183 -0.14 -9.56 8.12
CA SER A 183 0.81 -8.81 8.96
C SER A 183 0.36 -8.65 10.41
N GLY A 184 -0.92 -8.90 10.72
CA GLY A 184 -1.49 -8.64 12.04
C GLY A 184 -1.90 -7.17 12.28
N VAL A 185 -1.68 -6.27 11.31
CA VAL A 185 -1.98 -4.84 11.47
C VAL A 185 -3.47 -4.60 11.66
N LEU A 186 -4.32 -5.38 11.00
CA LEU A 186 -5.77 -5.25 11.13
C LEU A 186 -6.24 -5.50 12.56
N GLU A 187 -5.69 -6.53 13.20
CA GLU A 187 -5.99 -6.92 14.58
C GLU A 187 -5.52 -5.84 15.57
N VAL A 188 -4.30 -5.33 15.37
CA VAL A 188 -3.75 -4.28 16.25
C VAL A 188 -4.59 -3.01 16.11
N CYS A 189 -4.92 -2.56 14.90
CA CYS A 189 -5.77 -1.39 14.68
C CYS A 189 -7.18 -1.52 15.25
N SER A 190 -7.69 -2.75 15.39
CA SER A 190 -9.03 -3.01 15.94
C SER A 190 -9.05 -3.07 17.47
N ALA A 191 -7.87 -3.09 18.11
CA ALA A 191 -7.72 -3.22 19.56
C ALA A 191 -7.46 -1.88 20.28
N VAL A 192 -7.28 -0.79 19.54
CA VAL A 192 -7.04 0.58 20.03
C VAL A 192 -8.31 1.41 19.91
#